data_AF-A0A7V6WKU7-F1
#
_entry.id   AF-A0A7V6WKU7-F1
#
_cell.length_a   1.000
_cell.length_b   1.000
_cell.length_c   1.000
_cell.angle_alpha   90.00
_cell.angle_beta   90.00
_cell.angle_gamma   90.00
#
_symmetry.space_group_name_H-M   'P 1'
#
loop_
_entity.id
_entity.type
_entity.pdbx_description
1 polymer ?
#
loop_
_entity_poly.entity_id
_entity_poly.type
_entity_poly.pdbx_seq_one_letter_code
_entity_poly.pdbx_strand_id
1 'polypeptide(L)'
;MKINTFLTIVFIVVFAACTAFSIAIFSRRGSIATIYEDGKALEKIDLAKVTKSYYLNLPHNKILVEPGQISVTDADCPDKLCIKQGKRGQGMPIVCLPNKVYIVFSET
;
A
#
# COMPACT_ATOMS: atom_id res chain seq x y z
N MET A 1 42.69 24.98 -0.59
CA MET A 1 42.31 23.58 -0.89
C MET A 1 41.11 23.05 -0.09
N LYS A 2 40.29 23.89 0.57
CA LYS A 2 39.15 23.46 1.43
C LYS A 2 37.76 23.82 0.86
N ILE A 3 37.69 24.75 -0.09
CA ILE A 3 36.41 25.33 -0.55
C ILE A 3 35.64 24.38 -1.49
N ASN A 4 36.34 23.61 -2.34
CA ASN A 4 35.71 22.61 -3.20
C ASN A 4 35.15 21.43 -2.40
N THR A 5 35.82 21.04 -1.31
CA THR A 5 35.35 20.00 -0.38
C THR A 5 34.10 20.46 0.37
N PHE A 6 34.05 21.74 0.77
CA PHE A 6 32.86 22.31 1.39
C PHE A 6 31.67 22.36 0.42
N LEU A 7 31.90 22.77 -0.83
CA LEU A 7 30.87 22.83 -1.88
C LEU A 7 30.30 21.45 -2.23
N THR A 8 31.15 20.42 -2.27
CA THR A 8 30.70 19.03 -2.50
C THR A 8 29.87 18.48 -1.34
N ILE A 9 30.24 18.77 -0.09
CA ILE A 9 29.46 18.34 1.08
C ILE A 9 28.06 19.00 1.08
N VAL A 10 27.98 20.29 0.78
CA VAL A 10 26.69 21.00 0.68
C VAL A 10 25.81 20.39 -0.41
N PHE A 11 26.37 20.07 -1.57
CA PHE A 11 25.61 19.47 -2.67
C PHE A 11 25.08 18.07 -2.31
N ILE A 12 25.87 17.25 -1.62
CA ILE A 12 25.45 15.91 -1.15
C ILE A 12 24.30 16.02 -0.14
N VAL A 13 24.38 16.96 0.81
CA VAL A 13 23.32 17.17 1.82
C VAL A 13 22.02 17.62 1.16
N VAL A 14 22.08 18.55 0.22
CA VAL A 14 20.91 19.01 -0.54
C VAL A 14 20.30 17.87 -1.36
N PHE A 15 21.13 17.07 -2.02
CA PHE A 15 20.66 15.93 -2.82
C PHE A 15 20.02 14.83 -1.95
N ALA A 16 20.60 14.54 -0.78
CA ALA A 16 20.02 13.61 0.19
C ALA A 16 18.68 14.14 0.74
N ALA A 17 18.55 15.44 1.00
CA ALA A 17 17.30 16.06 1.43
C ALA A 17 16.22 15.99 0.34
N CYS A 18 16.56 16.30 -0.92
CA CYS A 18 15.63 16.23 -2.05
C CYS A 18 15.13 14.80 -2.31
N THR A 19 16.00 13.80 -2.21
CA THR A 19 15.63 12.40 -2.38
C THR A 19 14.73 11.92 -1.25
N ALA A 20 15.07 12.22 0.02
CA ALA A 20 14.22 11.90 1.17
C ALA A 20 12.83 12.56 1.07
N PHE A 21 12.78 13.83 0.65
CA PHE A 21 11.53 14.57 0.48
C PHE A 21 10.66 14.01 -0.65
N SER A 22 11.27 13.62 -1.77
CA SER A 22 10.56 13.01 -2.89
C SER A 22 9.95 11.66 -2.51
N ILE A 23 10.68 10.83 -1.75
CA ILE A 23 10.17 9.54 -1.25
C ILE A 23 9.00 9.76 -0.28
N ALA A 24 9.10 10.76 0.60
CA ALA A 24 8.05 11.10 1.55
C ALA A 24 6.75 11.57 0.86
N ILE A 25 6.85 12.33 -0.23
CA ILE A 25 5.69 12.76 -1.02
C ILE A 25 5.11 11.60 -1.83
N PHE A 26 5.96 10.79 -2.49
CA PHE A 26 5.49 9.70 -3.32
C PHE A 26 4.78 8.61 -2.51
N SER A 27 5.20 8.38 -1.26
CA SER A 27 4.55 7.45 -0.35
C SER A 27 3.16 7.90 0.15
N ARG A 28 2.73 9.14 -0.15
CA ARG A 28 1.46 9.73 0.30
C ARG A 28 0.42 9.89 -0.80
N ARG A 29 0.64 9.38 -2.02
CA ARG A 29 -0.43 9.35 -3.02
C ARG A 29 -1.56 8.45 -2.51
N GLY A 30 -2.60 9.11 -2.00
CA GLY A 30 -3.79 8.47 -1.44
C GLY A 30 -4.44 7.60 -2.51
N SER A 31 -4.34 6.31 -2.29
CA SER A 31 -4.98 5.31 -3.12
C SER A 31 -6.15 4.77 -2.32
N ILE A 32 -7.34 4.92 -2.87
CA ILE A 32 -8.54 4.37 -2.27
C ILE A 32 -8.57 2.88 -2.60
N ALA A 33 -8.55 2.03 -1.59
CA ALA A 33 -8.74 0.60 -1.73
C ALA A 33 -10.22 0.27 -1.57
N THR A 34 -10.84 -0.30 -2.60
CA THR A 34 -12.22 -0.80 -2.51
C THR A 34 -12.19 -2.32 -2.49
N ILE A 35 -12.79 -2.90 -1.44
CA ILE A 35 -12.88 -4.34 -1.23
C ILE A 35 -14.21 -4.82 -1.79
N TYR A 36 -14.15 -5.82 -2.66
CA TYR A 36 -15.30 -6.48 -3.22
C TYR A 36 -15.35 -7.94 -2.79
N GLU A 37 -16.56 -8.43 -2.51
CA GLU A 37 -16.85 -9.85 -2.28
C GLU A 37 -18.07 -10.23 -3.12
N ASP A 38 -17.94 -11.29 -3.92
CA ASP A 38 -18.99 -11.79 -4.81
C ASP A 38 -19.59 -10.68 -5.71
N GLY A 39 -18.74 -9.74 -6.14
CA GLY A 39 -19.12 -8.62 -7.02
C GLY A 39 -19.76 -7.42 -6.31
N LYS A 40 -19.96 -7.45 -4.99
CA LYS A 40 -20.50 -6.32 -4.21
C LYS A 40 -19.39 -5.57 -3.50
N ALA A 41 -19.41 -4.24 -3.58
CA ALA A 41 -18.49 -3.39 -2.83
C ALA A 41 -18.85 -3.47 -1.34
N LEU A 42 -17.98 -4.06 -0.53
CA LEU A 42 -18.14 -4.15 0.91
C LEU A 42 -17.72 -2.85 1.58
N GLU A 43 -16.52 -2.37 1.24
CA GLU A 43 -15.91 -1.25 1.93
C GLU A 43 -14.97 -0.48 1.00
N LYS A 44 -14.94 0.85 1.18
CA LYS A 44 -14.06 1.76 0.45
C LYS A 44 -13.18 2.49 1.46
N ILE A 45 -11.89 2.22 1.43
CA ILE A 45 -10.92 2.64 2.44
C ILE A 45 -9.93 3.61 1.81
N ASP A 46 -9.88 4.83 2.33
CA ASP A 46 -8.83 5.78 2.00
C ASP A 46 -7.56 5.44 2.79
N LEU A 47 -6.61 4.77 2.14
CA LEU A 47 -5.38 4.29 2.78
C LEU A 47 -4.51 5.45 3.31
N ALA A 48 -4.65 6.68 2.80
CA ALA A 48 -3.92 7.83 3.31
C ALA A 48 -4.47 8.36 4.63
N LYS A 49 -5.75 8.09 4.94
CA LYS A 49 -6.39 8.47 6.21
C LYS A 49 -6.25 7.41 7.30
N VAL A 50 -5.84 6.19 6.96
CA VAL A 50 -5.63 5.12 7.94
C VAL A 50 -4.45 5.47 8.83
N THR A 51 -4.71 5.66 10.13
CA THR A 51 -3.66 5.95 11.13
C THR A 51 -3.29 4.74 11.99
N LYS A 52 -4.25 3.83 12.21
CA LYS A 52 -4.07 2.60 13.00
C LYS A 52 -4.34 1.39 12.13
N SER A 53 -3.55 0.34 12.32
CA SER A 53 -3.77 -0.93 11.66
C SER A 53 -4.94 -1.69 12.26
N TYR A 54 -5.74 -2.34 11.42
CA TYR A 54 -6.87 -3.16 11.83
C TYR A 54 -7.09 -4.32 10.85
N TYR A 55 -7.80 -5.34 11.33
CA TYR A 55 -8.13 -6.52 10.53
C TYR A 55 -9.60 -6.48 10.10
N LEU A 56 -9.83 -6.79 8.83
CA LEU A 56 -11.15 -7.09 8.29
C LEU A 56 -11.25 -8.61 8.12
N ASN A 57 -12.18 -9.24 8.84
CA ASN A 57 -12.43 -10.68 8.74
C ASN A 57 -13.60 -10.91 7.78
N LEU A 58 -13.32 -11.47 6.61
CA LEU A 58 -14.30 -12.02 5.69
C LEU A 58 -14.43 -13.54 5.96
N PRO A 59 -15.50 -14.20 5.47
CA PRO A 59 -15.76 -15.62 5.73
C PRO A 59 -14.59 -16.55 5.39
N HIS A 60 -13.84 -16.22 4.33
CA HIS A 60 -12.75 -17.06 3.81
C HIS A 60 -11.41 -16.31 3.66
N ASN A 61 -11.35 -15.04 4.08
CA ASN A 61 -10.20 -14.17 3.90
C ASN A 61 -10.03 -13.24 5.12
N LYS A 62 -8.80 -13.06 5.58
CA LYS A 62 -8.45 -12.06 6.58
C LYS A 62 -7.58 -11.00 5.94
N ILE A 63 -8.05 -9.75 5.97
CA ILE A 63 -7.40 -8.60 5.35
C ILE A 63 -6.81 -7.74 6.47
N LEU A 64 -5.54 -7.38 6.33
CA LEU A 64 -4.88 -6.40 7.20
C LEU A 64 -4.81 -5.07 6.47
N VAL A 65 -5.40 -4.05 7.08
CA VAL A 65 -5.35 -2.67 6.64
C VAL A 65 -4.34 -1.92 7.50
N GLU A 66 -3.38 -1.27 6.87
CA GLU A 66 -2.30 -0.51 7.49
C GLU A 66 -2.23 0.91 6.88
N PRO A 67 -1.54 1.86 7.55
CA PRO A 67 -1.32 3.19 6.98
C PRO A 67 -0.67 3.11 5.60
N GLY A 68 -1.39 3.55 4.56
CA GLY A 68 -0.93 3.55 3.17
C GLY A 68 -0.91 2.19 2.46
N GLN A 69 -1.30 1.09 3.11
CA GLN A 69 -1.17 -0.26 2.54
C GLN A 69 -2.30 -1.20 2.99
N ILE A 70 -2.60 -2.21 2.17
CA ILE A 70 -3.54 -3.29 2.46
C ILE A 70 -2.97 -4.63 2.00
N SER A 71 -3.30 -5.71 2.70
CA SER A 71 -2.85 -7.06 2.37
C SER A 71 -3.83 -8.12 2.84
N VAL A 72 -3.77 -9.30 2.23
CA VAL A 72 -4.47 -10.50 2.74
C VAL A 72 -3.48 -11.28 3.60
N THR A 73 -3.77 -11.43 4.88
CA THR A 73 -2.93 -12.18 5.83
C THR A 73 -3.31 -13.65 5.92
N ASP A 74 -4.58 -13.97 5.64
CA ASP A 74 -5.06 -15.35 5.65
C ASP A 74 -6.17 -15.54 4.61
N ALA A 75 -6.26 -16.74 4.04
CA ALA A 75 -7.25 -17.08 3.02
C ALA A 75 -7.35 -18.59 2.85
N ASP A 76 -8.54 -19.18 2.86
CA ASP A 76 -8.71 -20.64 2.76
C ASP A 76 -8.55 -21.22 1.35
N CYS A 77 -8.18 -20.40 0.37
CA CYS A 77 -8.02 -20.83 -1.01
C CYS A 77 -6.73 -21.64 -1.24
N PRO A 78 -6.73 -22.61 -2.18
CA PRO A 78 -5.56 -23.48 -2.43
C PRO A 78 -4.37 -22.73 -3.00
N ASP A 79 -4.60 -21.72 -3.84
CA ASP A 79 -3.53 -21.02 -4.57
C ASP A 79 -2.72 -20.09 -3.66
N LYS A 80 -3.36 -19.58 -2.59
CA LYS A 80 -2.83 -18.60 -1.64
C LYS A 80 -2.16 -17.39 -2.32
N LEU A 81 -2.54 -17.08 -3.57
CA LEU A 81 -1.90 -16.02 -4.38
C LEU A 81 -2.11 -14.64 -3.77
N CYS A 82 -3.30 -14.38 -3.22
CA CYS A 82 -3.62 -13.12 -2.55
C CYS A 82 -2.70 -12.85 -1.34
N ILE A 83 -2.29 -13.88 -0.61
CA ILE A 83 -1.32 -13.77 0.49
C ILE A 83 0.09 -13.53 -0.07
N LYS A 84 0.48 -14.28 -1.11
CA LYS A 84 1.80 -14.15 -1.75
C LYS A 84 2.03 -12.78 -2.40
N GLN A 85 0.97 -12.07 -2.79
CA GLN A 85 1.09 -10.71 -3.31
C GLN A 85 1.56 -9.70 -2.26
N GLY A 86 1.34 -9.99 -0.97
CA GLY A 86 1.80 -9.16 0.13
C GLY A 86 1.11 -7.79 0.22
N LYS A 87 1.81 -6.84 0.85
CA LYS A 87 1.30 -5.49 1.13
C LYS A 87 1.35 -4.61 -0.12
N ARG A 88 0.22 -4.00 -0.46
CA ARG A 88 0.09 -3.05 -1.57
C ARG A 88 -0.71 -1.83 -1.14
N GLY A 89 -0.24 -0.65 -1.55
CA GLY A 89 -1.02 0.58 -1.42
C GLY A 89 -1.66 1.02 -2.73
N GLN A 90 -1.14 0.57 -3.87
CA GLN A 90 -1.48 1.09 -5.20
C GLN A 90 -1.08 0.09 -6.29
N GLY A 91 -1.59 0.29 -7.50
CA GLY A 91 -1.23 -0.48 -8.69
C GLY A 91 -2.19 -1.63 -8.98
N MET A 92 -1.65 -2.83 -9.19
CA MET A 92 -2.45 -4.00 -9.56
C MET A 92 -3.37 -4.46 -8.43
N PRO A 93 -4.60 -4.90 -8.73
CA PRO A 93 -5.54 -5.35 -7.73
C PRO A 93 -5.08 -6.64 -7.06
N ILE A 94 -5.43 -6.80 -5.78
CA ILE A 94 -5.25 -8.06 -5.07
C ILE A 94 -6.48 -8.92 -5.33
N VAL A 95 -6.30 -10.13 -5.86
CA VAL A 95 -7.41 -10.99 -6.30
C VAL A 95 -7.29 -12.37 -5.64
N CYS A 96 -8.36 -12.79 -4.99
CA CYS A 96 -8.61 -14.14 -4.52
C CYS A 96 -9.77 -14.71 -5.34
N LEU A 97 -9.44 -15.32 -6.49
CA LEU A 97 -10.43 -15.79 -7.45
C LEU A 97 -11.39 -16.86 -6.85
N PRO A 98 -10.92 -17.89 -6.11
CA PRO A 98 -11.80 -18.92 -5.58
C PRO A 98 -12.84 -18.40 -4.59
N ASN A 99 -12.45 -17.45 -3.74
CA ASN A 99 -13.34 -16.84 -2.74
C ASN A 99 -14.07 -15.61 -3.30
N LYS A 100 -13.86 -15.26 -4.58
CA LYS A 100 -14.43 -14.10 -5.26
C LYS A 100 -14.21 -12.77 -4.52
N VAL A 101 -13.08 -12.66 -3.83
CA VAL A 101 -12.66 -11.43 -3.14
C VAL A 101 -11.62 -10.72 -3.99
N TYR A 102 -11.80 -9.43 -4.21
CA TYR A 102 -10.78 -8.62 -4.89
C TYR A 102 -10.73 -7.18 -4.35
N ILE A 103 -9.52 -6.64 -4.33
CA ILE A 103 -9.22 -5.31 -3.81
C ILE A 103 -8.71 -4.47 -4.98
N VAL A 104 -9.44 -3.41 -5.32
CA VAL A 104 -9.09 -2.50 -6.41
C VAL A 104 -8.60 -1.19 -5.84
N PHE A 105 -7.50 -0.68 -6.39
CA PHE A 105 -6.96 0.62 -6.06
C PHE A 105 -7.50 1.66 -7.05
N SER A 106 -8.02 2.77 -6.55
CA SER A 106 -8.42 3.92 -7.33
C SER A 106 -7.68 5.16 -6.85
N GLU A 107 -7.30 6.05 -7.77
CA GLU A 107 -6.76 7.35 -7.41
C GLU A 107 -7.88 8.20 -6.77
N THR A 108 -7.51 8.99 -5.76
CA THR A 108 -8.44 9.86 -5.01
C THR A 108 -8.73 11.13 -5.78
#